data_AF-A0A920M606-F1
#
_entry.id   AF-A0A920M606-F1
#
_cell.length_a   1.000
_cell.length_b   1.000
_cell.length_c   1.000
_cell.angle_alpha   90.00
_cell.angle_beta   90.00
_cell.angle_gamma   90.00
#
_symmetry.space_group_name_H-M   'P 1'
#
loop_
_entity.id
_entity.type
_entity.pdbx_description
1 polymer ?
#
loop_
_entity_poly.entity_id
_entity_poly.type
_entity_poly.pdbx_seq_one_letter_code
_entity_poly.pdbx_strand_id
1 'polypeptide(L)'
;MSQVVPVVRMRATAAAKDGPWHSWAVVACTGMSIGHKGMIYASKALAMTMLDLYKNPKLIDGVKKEFIARKGDRVYVPQIPPGPPKLVD
;
A
#
# COMPACT_ATOMS: atom_id res chain seq x y z
N MET A 1 3.35 2.06 -5.34
CA MET A 1 3.39 3.01 -4.21
C MET A 1 3.71 4.38 -4.77
N SER A 2 3.03 5.45 -4.31
CA SER A 2 3.22 6.78 -4.89
C SER A 2 4.69 7.21 -4.86
N GLN A 3 5.16 7.80 -5.97
CA GLN A 3 6.48 8.42 -6.11
C GLN A 3 6.40 9.96 -6.00
N VAL A 4 5.21 10.48 -5.77
CA VAL A 4 4.91 11.92 -5.76
C VAL A 4 4.61 12.42 -4.34
N VAL A 5 3.87 11.63 -3.56
CA VAL A 5 3.45 11.98 -2.19
C VAL A 5 3.65 10.80 -1.23
N PRO A 6 3.88 11.05 0.07
CA PRO A 6 3.97 10.00 1.08
C PRO A 6 2.66 9.21 1.16
N VAL A 7 2.78 7.88 1.33
CA VAL A 7 1.63 6.98 1.53
C VAL A 7 1.91 6.11 2.75
N VAL A 8 0.98 6.14 3.70
CA VAL A 8 0.98 5.21 4.85
C VAL A 8 0.20 3.96 4.44
N ARG A 9 0.75 2.79 4.73
CA ARG A 9 0.12 1.50 4.44
C ARG A 9 0.35 0.55 5.60
N MET A 10 -0.64 -0.29 5.85
CA MET A 10 -0.58 -1.36 6.82
C MET A 10 -0.92 -2.68 6.14
N ARG A 11 -0.38 -3.78 6.65
CA ARG A 11 -0.82 -5.14 6.30
C ARG A 11 -1.49 -5.76 7.51
N ALA A 12 -2.67 -6.34 7.31
CA ALA A 12 -3.37 -7.16 8.29
C ALA A 12 -3.60 -8.56 7.72
N THR A 13 -3.66 -9.56 8.58
CA THR A 13 -4.00 -10.94 8.20
C THR A 13 -5.47 -11.00 7.79
N ALA A 14 -5.71 -11.32 6.52
CA ALA A 14 -7.05 -11.48 5.94
C ALA A 14 -7.24 -12.82 5.21
N ALA A 15 -6.21 -13.68 5.21
CA ALA A 15 -6.22 -15.01 4.63
C ALA A 15 -5.29 -15.94 5.43
N ALA A 16 -5.42 -17.25 5.21
CA ALA A 16 -4.59 -18.25 5.86
C ALA A 16 -3.10 -18.06 5.52
N LYS A 17 -2.24 -18.47 6.47
CA LYS A 17 -0.78 -18.47 6.29
C LYS A 17 -0.41 -19.36 5.10
N ASP A 18 0.61 -18.95 4.34
CA ASP A 18 1.16 -19.66 3.18
C ASP A 18 0.20 -19.85 1.99
N GLY A 19 -0.95 -19.18 1.99
CA GLY A 19 -1.84 -19.14 0.82
C GLY A 19 -1.22 -18.40 -0.37
N PRO A 20 -1.47 -18.85 -1.63
CA PRO A 20 -0.95 -18.16 -2.80
C PRO A 20 -1.62 -16.80 -2.98
N TRP A 21 -0.86 -15.71 -2.84
CA TRP A 21 -1.38 -14.35 -3.06
C TRP A 21 -1.77 -14.13 -4.52
N HIS A 22 -2.79 -13.31 -4.77
CA HIS A 22 -3.43 -13.15 -6.09
C HIS A 22 -4.06 -14.44 -6.64
N SER A 23 -4.64 -15.26 -5.76
CA SER A 23 -5.38 -16.47 -6.13
C SER A 23 -6.81 -16.48 -5.62
N TRP A 24 -7.62 -17.37 -6.19
CA TRP A 24 -8.99 -17.64 -5.73
C TRP A 24 -9.07 -18.11 -4.26
N ALA A 25 -8.04 -18.80 -3.76
CA ALA A 25 -8.00 -19.22 -2.36
C ALA A 25 -8.01 -18.01 -1.40
N VAL A 26 -7.27 -16.95 -1.76
CA VAL A 26 -7.25 -15.70 -0.98
C VAL A 26 -8.59 -14.97 -1.11
N VAL A 27 -9.20 -14.93 -2.32
CA VAL A 27 -10.52 -14.33 -2.51
C VAL A 27 -11.56 -14.98 -1.61
N ALA A 28 -11.64 -16.32 -1.62
CA ALA A 28 -12.54 -17.08 -0.76
C ALA A 28 -12.31 -16.78 0.72
N CYS A 29 -11.05 -16.77 1.18
CA CYS A 29 -10.70 -16.40 2.56
C CYS A 29 -11.17 -14.98 2.92
N THR A 30 -10.92 -14.02 2.04
CA THR A 30 -11.26 -12.61 2.30
C THR A 30 -12.77 -12.35 2.32
N GLY A 31 -13.57 -13.15 1.62
CA GLY A 31 -15.04 -13.10 1.67
C GLY A 31 -15.64 -13.73 2.94
N MET A 32 -14.82 -14.36 3.78
CA MET A 32 -15.24 -14.95 5.05
C MET A 32 -14.94 -14.03 6.24
N SER A 33 -15.33 -14.48 7.44
CA SER A 33 -15.18 -13.72 8.67
C SER A 33 -13.74 -13.28 8.98
N ILE A 34 -12.72 -14.04 8.55
CA ILE A 34 -11.31 -13.67 8.73
C ILE A 34 -10.94 -12.41 7.94
N GLY A 35 -11.44 -12.26 6.72
CA GLY A 35 -11.22 -11.08 5.89
C GLY A 35 -11.89 -9.84 6.49
N HIS A 36 -13.16 -9.97 6.91
CA HIS A 36 -13.88 -8.87 7.54
C HIS A 36 -13.24 -8.40 8.85
N LYS A 37 -12.81 -9.33 9.71
CA LYS A 37 -12.10 -8.99 10.97
C LYS A 37 -10.76 -8.31 10.68
N GLY A 38 -10.00 -8.83 9.72
CA GLY A 38 -8.73 -8.23 9.28
C GLY A 38 -8.91 -6.81 8.72
N MET A 39 -9.95 -6.59 7.92
CA MET A 39 -10.32 -5.28 7.39
C MET A 39 -10.65 -4.30 8.50
N ILE A 40 -11.53 -4.65 9.46
CA ILE A 40 -11.90 -3.76 10.57
C ILE A 40 -10.69 -3.42 11.44
N TYR A 41 -9.82 -4.39 11.71
CA TYR A 41 -8.57 -4.15 12.43
C TYR A 41 -7.66 -3.15 11.68
N ALA A 42 -7.46 -3.36 10.38
CA ALA A 42 -6.66 -2.46 9.54
C ALA A 42 -7.24 -1.05 9.49
N SER A 43 -8.55 -0.91 9.32
CA SER A 43 -9.23 0.39 9.30
C SER A 43 -9.07 1.14 10.61
N LYS A 44 -9.20 0.46 11.76
CA LYS A 44 -9.00 1.08 13.08
C LYS A 44 -7.57 1.58 13.26
N ALA A 45 -6.58 0.76 12.92
CA ALA A 45 -5.18 1.14 13.04
C ALA A 45 -4.84 2.35 12.15
N LEU A 46 -5.26 2.33 10.88
CA LEU A 46 -5.06 3.45 9.96
C LEU A 46 -5.77 4.73 10.43
N ALA A 47 -7.00 4.62 10.95
CA ALA A 47 -7.74 5.75 11.49
C ALA A 47 -7.05 6.38 12.72
N MET A 48 -6.54 5.55 13.63
CA MET A 48 -5.78 6.03 14.79
C MET A 48 -4.48 6.72 14.36
N THR A 49 -3.74 6.15 13.39
CA THR A 49 -2.57 6.83 12.81
C THR A 49 -2.94 8.17 12.19
N MET A 50 -4.06 8.24 11.45
CA MET A 50 -4.53 9.48 10.85
C MET A 50 -4.89 10.52 11.92
N LEU A 51 -5.52 10.11 13.02
CA LEU A 51 -5.83 10.98 14.16
C LEU A 51 -4.56 11.60 14.76
N ASP A 52 -3.51 10.80 14.96
CA ASP A 52 -2.23 11.29 15.48
C ASP A 52 -1.57 12.30 14.54
N LEU A 53 -1.63 12.05 13.23
CA LEU A 53 -1.12 12.99 12.22
C LEU A 53 -1.89 14.31 12.22
N TYR A 54 -3.22 14.29 12.37
CA TYR A 54 -4.03 15.52 12.44
C TYR A 54 -3.77 16.31 13.72
N LYS A 55 -3.55 15.64 14.85
CA LYS A 55 -3.31 16.30 16.14
C LYS A 55 -1.90 16.86 16.26
N ASN A 56 -0.94 16.31 15.52
CA ASN A 56 0.46 16.72 15.60
C ASN A 56 1.08 16.97 14.21
N PRO A 57 1.04 18.22 13.71
CA PRO A 57 1.61 18.60 12.43
C PRO A 57 3.10 18.27 12.27
N LYS A 58 3.87 18.19 13.37
CA LYS A 58 5.30 17.83 13.31
C LYS A 58 5.53 16.41 12.80
N LEU A 59 4.58 15.48 13.03
CA LEU A 59 4.65 14.13 12.49
C LEU A 59 4.52 14.14 10.96
N ILE A 60 3.67 15.00 10.41
CA ILE A 60 3.51 15.18 8.97
C ILE A 60 4.83 15.67 8.35
N ASP A 61 5.50 16.63 8.98
CA ASP A 61 6.79 17.12 8.51
C ASP A 61 7.87 16.02 8.53
N GLY A 62 7.87 15.19 9.58
CA GLY A 62 8.74 14.01 9.67
C GLY A 62 8.50 13.02 8.54
N VAL A 63 7.23 12.67 8.27
CA VAL A 63 6.85 11.75 7.18
C VAL A 63 7.26 12.30 5.81
N LYS A 64 7.08 13.62 5.58
CA LYS A 64 7.51 14.25 4.33
C LYS A 64 9.04 14.19 4.17
N LYS A 65 9.80 14.44 5.24
CA LYS A 65 11.26 14.35 5.23
C LYS A 65 11.74 12.93 4.97
N GLU A 66 11.17 11.92 5.65
CA GLU A 66 11.48 10.50 5.42
C GLU A 66 11.16 10.10 3.97
N PHE A 67 10.03 10.53 3.44
CA PHE A 67 9.64 10.25 2.06
C PHE A 67 10.65 10.79 1.03
N ILE A 68 11.08 12.06 1.18
CA ILE A 68 12.08 12.67 0.29
C ILE A 68 13.41 11.93 0.39
N ALA A 69 13.87 11.64 1.62
CA ALA A 69 15.11 10.91 1.85
C ALA A 69 15.08 9.50 1.24
N ARG A 70 13.97 8.76 1.40
CA ARG A 70 13.81 7.41 0.86
C ARG A 70 13.64 7.37 -0.66
N LYS A 71 12.98 8.37 -1.24
CA LYS A 71 12.85 8.50 -2.69
C LYS A 71 14.21 8.76 -3.34
N GLY A 72 15.02 9.62 -2.71
CA GLY A 72 16.28 10.10 -3.27
C GLY A 72 16.07 10.70 -4.66
N ASP A 73 17.05 10.53 -5.52
CA ASP A 73 17.05 11.10 -6.89
C ASP A 73 16.46 10.15 -7.94
N ARG A 74 15.79 9.07 -7.51
CA ARG A 74 15.28 8.07 -8.44
C ARG A 74 14.14 8.64 -9.27
N VAL A 75 14.37 8.74 -10.57
CA VAL A 75 13.34 9.05 -11.57
C VAL A 75 12.69 7.75 -12.03
N TYR A 76 11.36 7.71 -12.06
CA TYR A 76 10.62 6.57 -12.57
C TYR A 76 10.78 6.51 -14.10
N VAL A 77 11.28 5.38 -14.60
CA VAL A 77 11.34 5.05 -16.01
C VAL A 77 10.36 3.90 -16.27
N PRO A 78 9.37 4.06 -17.16
CA PRO A 78 8.48 2.97 -17.53
C PRO A 78 9.27 1.77 -18.05
N GLN A 79 8.89 0.55 -17.64
CA GLN A 79 9.46 -0.67 -18.22
C GLN A 79 8.94 -0.93 -19.64
N ILE A 80 7.81 -0.33 -19.98
CA ILE A 80 7.21 -0.40 -21.31
C ILE A 80 7.89 0.66 -22.18
N PRO A 81 8.49 0.30 -23.32
CA PRO A 81 9.06 1.25 -24.25
C PRO A 81 8.03 2.26 -24.75
N PRO A 82 8.43 3.48 -25.11
CA PRO A 82 7.53 4.44 -25.75
C PRO A 82 7.09 3.96 -27.13
N GLY A 83 5.87 4.32 -27.50
CA GLY A 83 5.27 3.97 -28.80
C GLY A 83 4.22 2.85 -28.72
N PRO A 84 3.53 2.56 -29.83
CA PRO A 84 2.55 1.49 -29.88
C PRO A 84 3.22 0.11 -29.66
N PRO A 85 2.49 -0.89 -29.14
CA PRO A 85 2.99 -2.26 -29.07
C PRO A 85 3.45 -2.73 -30.45
N LYS A 86 4.66 -3.25 -30.53
CA LYS A 86 5.10 -3.95 -31.74
C LYS A 86 4.34 -5.27 -31.79
N LEU A 87 3.54 -5.47 -32.83
CA LEU A 87 2.99 -6.79 -33.12
C LEU A 87 4.18 -7.70 -33.45
N VAL A 88 4.20 -8.88 -32.86
CA VAL A 88 5.13 -9.93 -33.26
C VAL A 88 4.49 -10.60 -34.46
N ASP A 89 5.16 -10.53 -35.62
CA ASP A 89 4.73 -11.26 -36.83
C ASP A 89 4.76 -12.78 -36.61
#